data_AF-A0A0W0TC32-F1
#
_entry.id   AF-A0A0W0TC32-F1
#
_cell.length_a   1.000
_cell.length_b   1.000
_cell.length_c   1.000
_cell.angle_alpha   90.00
_cell.angle_beta   90.00
_cell.angle_gamma   90.00
#
_symmetry.space_group_name_H-M   'P 1'
#
loop_
_entity.id
_entity.type
_entity.pdbx_description
1 polymer ?
#
loop_
_entity_poly.entity_id
_entity_poly.type
_entity_poly.pdbx_seq_one_letter_code
_entity_poly.pdbx_strand_id
1 'polypeptide(L)'
;MAWRRGFFKYAAGGTTMGAGSYYLAQEVSKYSTLKSNLESMSEPEEEDAPQREVVEAEHKEWLVIGRQSPYYVRDPEKNPKHHLLSRISLSPLIFKGLGTHLDNESHYELLPGSDFITEPFTNDKTAPRVLIKPAQMVNKEPHEIDDEEELEVSFARKQAFSDLTKQKSPFYHSSLAFRVISEERPANPDSVVITGKEAKALLDDINSTICEPQHCTLYGSNCYSATIYGTGKLIELIDKRTGLKLEEDQEKPKATDKDNKDIQAVANVLAKVSLDNLGRGVSNNPVVSDELNSKIKQILVERGLSNAERKEKEISSFQSEKP
;
A
#
# COMPACT_ATOMS: atom_id res chain seq x y z
N MET A 1 6.73 -7.72 -76.99
CA MET A 1 6.97 -6.34 -76.50
C MET A 1 6.47 -6.28 -75.07
N ALA A 2 7.32 -6.57 -74.10
CA ALA A 2 8.25 -5.62 -73.47
C ALA A 2 7.57 -4.77 -72.39
N TRP A 3 7.74 -5.23 -71.15
CA TRP A 3 8.12 -4.45 -69.96
C TRP A 3 7.18 -3.32 -69.52
N ARG A 4 6.34 -3.62 -68.51
CA ARG A 4 6.10 -2.75 -67.34
C ARG A 4 5.24 -3.47 -66.31
N ARG A 5 5.80 -3.68 -65.11
CA ARG A 5 5.17 -3.64 -63.78
C ARG A 5 5.88 -4.63 -62.87
N GLY A 6 6.35 -4.14 -61.72
CA GLY A 6 6.55 -5.03 -60.58
C GLY A 6 7.78 -4.81 -59.70
N PHE A 7 8.54 -3.72 -59.83
CA PHE A 7 9.42 -3.28 -58.74
C PHE A 7 8.69 -2.19 -57.96
N PHE A 8 8.69 -2.28 -56.62
CA PHE A 8 7.88 -1.53 -55.63
C PHE A 8 6.52 -2.12 -55.24
N LYS A 9 6.53 -3.29 -54.59
CA LYS A 9 5.44 -3.72 -53.68
C LYS A 9 5.92 -4.42 -52.40
N TYR A 10 7.14 -4.12 -51.92
CA TYR A 10 7.65 -4.64 -50.63
C TYR A 10 8.36 -3.56 -49.81
N ALA A 11 7.73 -2.41 -49.61
CA ALA A 11 8.25 -1.36 -48.72
C ALA A 11 7.15 -0.57 -47.99
N ALA A 12 6.05 -1.23 -47.60
CA ALA A 12 5.03 -0.64 -46.76
C ALA A 12 4.51 -1.71 -45.79
N GLY A 13 5.03 -1.73 -44.58
CA GLY A 13 4.60 -2.67 -43.53
C GLY A 13 5.65 -3.04 -42.47
N GLY A 14 6.85 -2.46 -42.52
CA GLY A 14 7.85 -2.59 -41.46
C GLY A 14 7.70 -1.45 -40.46
N THR A 15 7.07 -1.75 -39.33
CA THR A 15 6.85 -0.85 -38.20
C THR A 15 8.16 -0.31 -37.61
N THR A 16 8.47 0.95 -37.87
CA THR A 16 9.36 1.72 -37.00
C THR A 16 8.61 2.07 -35.71
N MET A 17 8.32 1.07 -34.88
CA MET A 17 8.01 1.33 -33.48
C MET A 17 9.28 1.88 -32.85
N GLY A 18 9.38 3.22 -32.80
CA GLY A 18 10.47 3.88 -32.10
C GLY A 18 10.51 3.47 -30.63
N ALA A 19 11.65 3.68 -29.97
CA ALA A 19 11.84 3.33 -28.57
C ALA A 19 10.71 3.82 -27.63
N GLY A 20 10.09 4.96 -27.95
CA GLY A 20 8.92 5.48 -27.22
C GLY A 20 7.67 4.59 -27.33
N SER A 21 7.34 4.08 -28.51
CA SER A 21 6.20 3.16 -28.68
C SER A 21 6.43 1.83 -27.96
N TYR A 22 7.66 1.33 -27.97
CA TYR A 22 8.04 0.12 -27.24
C TYR A 22 7.93 0.32 -25.71
N TYR A 23 8.46 1.43 -25.19
CA TYR A 23 8.35 1.78 -23.77
C TYR A 23 6.89 1.90 -23.33
N LEU A 24 6.05 2.60 -24.10
CA LEU A 24 4.62 2.72 -23.78
C LEU A 24 3.91 1.36 -23.80
N ALA A 25 4.19 0.51 -24.79
CA ALA A 25 3.63 -0.84 -24.84
C ALA A 25 4.06 -1.69 -23.62
N GLN A 26 5.31 -1.55 -23.19
CA GLN A 26 5.82 -2.23 -22.00
C GLN A 26 5.11 -1.76 -20.73
N GLU A 27 4.92 -0.44 -20.56
CA GLU A 27 4.21 0.12 -19.38
C GLU A 27 2.73 -0.28 -19.37
N VAL A 28 2.06 -0.28 -20.53
CA VAL A 28 0.68 -0.79 -20.66
C VAL A 28 0.61 -2.28 -20.30
N SER A 29 1.57 -3.08 -20.76
CA SER A 29 1.63 -4.50 -20.42
C SER A 29 1.81 -4.70 -18.91
N LYS A 30 2.75 -4.00 -18.27
CA LYS A 30 2.97 -4.09 -16.82
C LYS A 30 1.73 -3.70 -16.03
N TYR A 31 1.07 -2.60 -16.43
CA TYR A 31 -0.16 -2.15 -15.78
C TYR A 31 -1.28 -3.18 -15.93
N SER A 32 -1.46 -3.75 -17.13
CA SER A 32 -2.46 -4.78 -17.38
C SER A 32 -2.22 -6.05 -16.53
N THR A 33 -0.98 -6.52 -16.48
CA THR A 33 -0.60 -7.66 -15.62
C THR A 33 -0.84 -7.37 -14.15
N LEU A 34 -0.44 -6.18 -13.67
CA LEU A 34 -0.70 -5.76 -12.30
C LEU A 34 -2.20 -5.76 -12.01
N LYS A 35 -3.01 -5.13 -12.86
CA LYS A 35 -4.46 -5.06 -12.69
C LYS A 35 -5.09 -6.45 -12.59
N SER A 36 -4.73 -7.35 -13.51
CA SER A 36 -5.24 -8.72 -13.51
C SER A 36 -4.86 -9.50 -12.24
N ASN A 37 -3.64 -9.31 -11.72
CA ASN A 37 -3.24 -9.93 -10.46
C ASN A 37 -4.03 -9.36 -9.28
N LEU A 38 -4.23 -8.05 -9.21
CA LEU A 38 -4.97 -7.40 -8.11
C LEU A 38 -6.46 -7.79 -8.11
N GLU A 39 -7.09 -7.92 -9.28
CA GLU A 39 -8.48 -8.43 -9.42
C GLU A 39 -8.65 -9.85 -8.85
N SER A 40 -7.57 -10.64 -8.83
CA SER A 40 -7.61 -11.98 -8.21
C SER A 40 -7.50 -11.95 -6.68
N MET A 41 -7.09 -10.81 -6.10
CA MET A 41 -6.89 -10.61 -4.66
C MET A 41 -8.10 -9.99 -3.96
N SER A 42 -8.85 -9.12 -4.65
CA SER A 42 -9.97 -8.37 -4.09
C SER A 42 -11.29 -9.13 -4.20
N GLU A 43 -12.12 -9.14 -3.17
CA GLU A 43 -13.43 -9.78 -3.25
C GLU A 43 -14.35 -9.07 -4.27
N PRO A 44 -15.16 -9.83 -5.05
CA PRO A 44 -16.08 -9.24 -6.03
C PRO A 44 -17.05 -8.23 -5.42
N GLU A 45 -17.52 -8.50 -4.20
CA GLU A 45 -18.48 -7.65 -3.47
C GLU A 45 -17.91 -6.28 -3.08
N GLU A 46 -16.59 -6.10 -3.12
CA GLU A 46 -15.95 -4.80 -2.85
C GLU A 46 -16.17 -3.81 -4.01
N GLU A 47 -16.34 -4.29 -5.24
CA GLU A 47 -16.61 -3.42 -6.40
C GLU A 47 -18.01 -2.80 -6.35
N ASP A 48 -18.98 -3.55 -5.80
CA ASP A 48 -20.38 -3.16 -5.67
C ASP A 48 -20.70 -2.51 -4.30
N ALA A 49 -19.71 -2.40 -3.41
CA ALA A 49 -19.90 -1.85 -2.08
C ALA A 49 -20.33 -0.36 -2.11
N PRO A 50 -21.21 0.07 -1.20
CA PRO A 50 -21.65 1.46 -1.14
C PRO A 50 -20.46 2.39 -0.87
N GLN A 51 -20.53 3.61 -1.40
CA GLN A 51 -19.50 4.60 -1.14
C GLN A 51 -19.47 4.94 0.36
N ARG A 52 -18.36 4.64 1.01
CA ARG A 52 -18.11 4.98 2.42
C ARG A 52 -18.19 6.48 2.64
N GLU A 53 -18.98 6.87 3.64
CA GLU A 53 -19.05 8.25 4.16
C GLU A 53 -17.66 8.72 4.59
N VAL A 54 -17.41 10.03 4.48
CA VAL A 54 -16.19 10.65 5.01
C VAL A 54 -16.56 11.43 6.26
N VAL A 55 -16.02 11.03 7.39
CA VAL A 55 -16.20 11.71 8.69
C VAL A 55 -14.90 12.38 9.11
N GLU A 56 -14.98 13.51 9.80
CA GLU A 56 -13.78 14.17 10.35
C GLU A 56 -13.35 13.48 11.65
N ALA A 57 -12.04 13.33 11.85
CA ALA A 57 -11.51 12.86 13.12
C ALA A 57 -11.85 13.86 14.23
N GLU A 58 -12.53 13.39 15.28
CA GLU A 58 -12.92 14.24 16.41
C GLU A 58 -11.81 14.38 17.45
N HIS A 59 -10.97 13.35 17.60
CA HIS A 59 -9.96 13.24 18.66
C HIS A 59 -8.54 13.23 18.12
N LYS A 60 -7.60 13.65 18.99
CA LYS A 60 -6.17 13.62 18.72
C LYS A 60 -5.57 12.26 19.07
N GLU A 61 -5.78 11.29 18.17
CA GLU A 61 -5.48 9.87 18.39
C GLU A 61 -4.83 9.20 17.17
N TRP A 62 -4.54 9.96 16.11
CA TRP A 62 -4.03 9.42 14.86
C TRP A 62 -2.52 9.60 14.73
N LEU A 63 -1.80 8.51 14.58
CA LEU A 63 -0.40 8.51 14.18
C LEU A 63 -0.33 8.24 12.67
N VAL A 64 0.05 9.24 11.88
CA VAL A 64 0.17 9.10 10.42
C VAL A 64 1.65 9.03 10.06
N ILE A 65 2.11 7.86 9.62
CA ILE A 65 3.52 7.61 9.30
C ILE A 65 3.69 7.46 7.79
N GLY A 66 4.50 8.32 7.21
CA GLY A 66 4.80 8.28 5.78
C GLY A 66 6.29 8.41 5.51
N ARG A 67 6.66 8.17 4.25
CA ARG A 67 8.03 8.37 3.80
C ARG A 67 8.33 9.86 3.70
N GLN A 68 9.28 10.32 4.50
CA GLN A 68 9.61 11.72 4.65
C GLN A 68 11.08 11.99 4.39
N SER A 69 11.35 13.21 3.90
CA SER A 69 12.69 13.76 3.82
C SER A 69 12.91 14.70 5.01
N PRO A 70 13.95 14.50 5.83
CA PRO A 70 14.25 15.36 6.99
C PRO A 70 14.44 16.84 6.66
N TYR A 71 14.63 17.17 5.38
CA TYR A 71 14.77 18.56 4.91
C TYR A 71 13.43 19.33 4.85
N TYR A 72 12.28 18.66 4.98
CA TYR A 72 10.94 19.29 4.95
C TYR A 72 10.27 19.39 6.32
N VAL A 73 11.04 19.25 7.40
CA VAL A 73 10.54 19.39 8.77
C VAL A 73 9.99 20.80 8.96
N ARG A 74 8.78 20.89 9.54
CA ARG A 74 8.06 22.16 9.73
C ARG A 74 8.81 23.11 10.66
N ASP A 75 9.31 22.55 11.76
CA ASP A 75 9.99 23.29 12.81
C ASP A 75 11.24 22.50 13.24
N PRO A 76 12.40 22.73 12.59
CA PRO A 76 13.63 22.02 12.89
C PRO A 76 14.16 22.28 14.31
N GLU A 77 13.74 23.38 14.95
CA GLU A 77 14.11 23.69 16.33
C GLU A 77 13.31 22.84 17.31
N LYS A 78 12.00 22.68 17.08
CA LYS A 78 11.14 21.83 17.91
C LYS A 78 11.32 20.34 17.66
N ASN A 79 11.54 19.94 16.40
CA ASN A 79 11.64 18.54 15.99
C ASN A 79 12.94 18.28 15.21
N PRO A 80 14.11 18.39 15.85
CA PRO A 80 15.38 18.21 15.15
C PRO A 80 15.57 16.78 14.64
N LYS A 81 15.70 16.62 13.32
CA LYS A 81 15.87 15.31 12.66
C LYS A 81 17.32 14.91 12.42
N HIS A 82 18.22 15.28 13.33
CA HIS A 82 19.64 14.91 13.24
C HIS A 82 19.83 13.41 13.17
N HIS A 83 19.06 12.64 13.95
CA HIS A 83 19.15 11.19 13.96
C HIS A 83 18.78 10.57 12.58
N LEU A 84 17.75 11.10 11.89
CA LEU A 84 17.40 10.65 10.54
C LEU A 84 18.46 11.03 9.50
N LEU A 85 19.01 12.25 9.61
CA LEU A 85 20.11 12.69 8.74
C LEU A 85 21.35 11.81 8.91
N SER A 86 21.68 11.41 10.13
CA SER A 86 22.75 10.45 10.42
C SER A 86 22.47 9.07 9.83
N ARG A 87 21.23 8.56 9.91
CA ARG A 87 20.87 7.29 9.24
C ARG A 87 21.01 7.38 7.73
N ILE A 88 20.51 8.47 7.13
CA ILE A 88 20.61 8.70 5.69
C ILE A 88 22.06 8.81 5.23
N SER A 89 22.95 9.44 6.00
CA SER A 89 24.36 9.54 5.62
C SER A 89 25.06 8.16 5.56
N LEU A 90 24.62 7.22 6.41
CA LEU A 90 25.11 5.84 6.44
C LEU A 90 24.46 4.90 5.42
N SER A 91 23.37 5.33 4.77
CA SER A 91 22.66 4.52 3.76
C SER A 91 23.55 4.12 2.58
N PRO A 92 23.12 3.19 1.69
CA PRO A 92 23.86 2.90 0.45
C PRO A 92 23.58 3.89 -0.69
N LEU A 93 22.72 4.90 -0.48
CA LEU A 93 22.33 5.86 -1.53
C LEU A 93 23.52 6.65 -2.08
N ILE A 94 23.59 6.81 -3.41
CA ILE A 94 24.60 7.68 -4.05
C ILE A 94 24.32 9.15 -3.73
N PHE A 95 23.08 9.59 -3.90
CA PHE A 95 22.63 10.95 -3.57
C PHE A 95 21.96 11.01 -2.20
N LYS A 96 22.72 11.35 -1.15
CA LYS A 96 22.21 11.46 0.23
C LYS A 96 21.10 12.49 0.41
N GLY A 97 21.10 13.56 -0.38
CA GLY A 97 20.05 14.58 -0.36
C GLY A 97 18.67 14.08 -0.77
N LEU A 98 18.59 12.93 -1.46
CA LEU A 98 17.34 12.26 -1.83
C LEU A 98 16.98 11.10 -0.88
N GLY A 99 17.71 10.98 0.22
CA GLY A 99 17.42 10.02 1.27
C GLY A 99 16.17 10.37 2.04
N THR A 100 15.49 9.34 2.51
CA THR A 100 14.21 9.44 3.19
C THR A 100 14.13 8.40 4.29
N HIS A 101 13.21 8.58 5.22
CA HIS A 101 12.89 7.62 6.26
C HIS A 101 11.38 7.68 6.55
N LEU A 102 10.80 6.62 7.10
CA LEU A 102 9.47 6.70 7.67
C LEU A 102 9.49 7.57 8.93
N ASP A 103 8.61 8.56 8.97
CA ASP A 103 8.44 9.43 10.13
C ASP A 103 6.99 9.92 10.19
N ASN A 104 6.62 10.47 11.33
CA ASN A 104 5.30 11.02 11.59
C ASN A 104 5.06 12.30 10.78
N GLU A 105 4.02 12.28 9.95
CA GLU A 105 3.58 13.39 9.08
C GLU A 105 3.28 14.68 9.86
N SER A 106 2.94 14.59 11.15
CA SER A 106 2.68 15.78 11.99
C SER A 106 3.89 16.71 12.11
N HIS A 107 5.11 16.18 11.97
CA HIS A 107 6.36 16.95 12.02
C HIS A 107 6.65 17.70 10.70
N TYR A 108 5.87 17.45 9.65
CA TYR A 108 6.11 17.94 8.30
C TYR A 108 4.95 18.85 7.85
N GLU A 109 5.28 19.85 7.04
CA GLU A 109 4.30 20.68 6.36
C GLU A 109 4.76 20.91 4.93
N LEU A 110 4.46 19.93 4.07
CA LEU A 110 4.81 20.05 2.67
C LEU A 110 3.96 21.13 1.98
N LEU A 111 2.66 21.21 2.31
CA LEU A 111 1.69 22.08 1.64
C LEU A 111 0.49 22.43 2.57
N PRO A 112 -0.13 23.63 2.42
CA PRO A 112 -1.43 23.93 3.03
C PRO A 112 -2.49 22.90 2.57
N GLY A 113 -3.36 22.45 3.48
CA GLY A 113 -4.33 21.37 3.21
C GLY A 113 -3.70 19.98 3.23
N SER A 114 -2.72 19.75 4.11
CA SER A 114 -2.07 18.44 4.32
C SER A 114 -2.94 17.44 5.11
N ASP A 115 -4.25 17.46 4.88
CA ASP A 115 -5.18 16.51 5.50
C ASP A 115 -5.02 15.12 4.85
N PHE A 116 -5.43 14.08 5.57
CA PHE A 116 -5.40 12.70 5.10
C PHE A 116 -6.79 12.10 5.14
N ILE A 117 -7.17 11.35 4.10
CA ILE A 117 -8.37 10.52 4.13
C ILE A 117 -7.94 9.07 4.20
N THR A 118 -8.48 8.32 5.17
CA THR A 118 -8.19 6.90 5.33
C THR A 118 -8.98 6.02 4.36
N GLU A 119 -8.41 4.86 4.03
CA GLU A 119 -9.12 3.67 3.58
C GLU A 119 -8.94 2.62 4.68
N PRO A 120 -9.98 2.38 5.50
CA PRO A 120 -9.84 1.49 6.64
C PRO A 120 -9.71 0.04 6.19
N PHE A 121 -8.79 -0.69 6.83
CA PHE A 121 -8.67 -2.13 6.70
C PHE A 121 -9.74 -2.78 7.58
N THR A 122 -10.92 -2.95 7.02
CA THR A 122 -12.07 -3.53 7.73
C THR A 122 -13.00 -4.25 6.77
N ASN A 123 -13.64 -5.30 7.28
CA ASN A 123 -14.69 -6.05 6.57
C ASN A 123 -16.06 -5.35 6.65
N ASP A 124 -16.21 -4.39 7.56
CA ASP A 124 -17.40 -3.54 7.62
C ASP A 124 -17.43 -2.59 6.41
N LYS A 125 -18.34 -2.86 5.48
CA LYS A 125 -18.51 -2.04 4.27
C LYS A 125 -19.09 -0.66 4.58
N THR A 126 -19.72 -0.49 5.75
CA THR A 126 -20.31 0.77 6.21
C THR A 126 -19.36 1.63 7.02
N ALA A 127 -18.23 1.08 7.48
CA ALA A 127 -17.23 1.80 8.23
C ALA A 127 -16.77 3.06 7.46
N PRO A 128 -16.81 4.24 8.09
CA PRO A 128 -16.50 5.48 7.39
C PRO A 128 -15.01 5.60 7.10
N ARG A 129 -14.71 6.38 6.06
CA ARG A 129 -13.36 6.91 5.85
C ARG A 129 -13.18 8.11 6.76
N VAL A 130 -12.00 8.27 7.33
CA VAL A 130 -11.72 9.32 8.31
C VAL A 130 -10.84 10.39 7.67
N LEU A 131 -11.29 11.64 7.72
CA LEU A 131 -10.51 12.82 7.41
C LEU A 131 -9.70 13.23 8.65
N ILE A 132 -8.40 13.05 8.59
CA ILE A 132 -7.44 13.38 9.65
C ILE A 132 -6.77 14.70 9.29
N LYS A 133 -7.05 15.76 10.06
CA LYS A 133 -6.31 17.03 9.94
C LYS A 133 -5.09 17.02 10.85
N PRO A 134 -4.11 17.91 10.64
CA PRO A 134 -2.91 17.98 11.48
C PRO A 134 -3.18 18.12 12.98
N ALA A 135 -4.28 18.77 13.37
CA ALA A 135 -4.64 18.95 14.78
C ALA A 135 -4.99 17.63 15.50
N GLN A 136 -5.48 16.64 14.75
CA GLN A 136 -5.83 15.30 15.25
C GLN A 136 -4.66 14.32 15.20
N MET A 137 -3.52 14.72 14.66
CA MET A 137 -2.34 13.87 14.63
C MET A 137 -1.62 13.90 15.98
N VAL A 138 -1.32 12.74 16.52
CA VAL A 138 -0.47 12.58 17.71
C VAL A 138 0.97 12.95 17.33
N ASN A 139 1.64 13.73 18.17
CA ASN A 139 3.04 14.11 17.99
C ASN A 139 3.95 13.09 18.68
N LYS A 140 4.02 11.88 18.13
CA LYS A 140 4.78 10.72 18.63
C LYS A 140 5.67 10.20 17.49
N GLU A 141 6.96 10.01 17.71
CA GLU A 141 7.87 9.39 16.75
C GLU A 141 7.67 7.87 16.67
N PRO A 142 8.00 7.22 15.54
CA PRO A 142 7.84 5.76 15.40
C PRO A 142 8.47 4.92 16.51
N HIS A 143 9.60 5.35 17.07
CA HIS A 143 10.29 4.64 18.13
C HIS A 143 9.66 4.80 19.52
N GLU A 144 8.74 5.77 19.68
CA GLU A 144 8.02 6.07 20.91
C GLU A 144 6.67 5.33 21.00
N ILE A 145 6.32 4.52 20.00
CA ILE A 145 5.15 3.63 20.06
C ILE A 145 5.42 2.56 21.13
N ASP A 146 4.50 2.43 22.09
CA ASP A 146 4.63 1.42 23.14
C ASP A 146 4.40 0.02 22.54
N ASP A 147 5.14 -1.00 22.99
CA ASP A 147 5.02 -2.35 22.43
C ASP A 147 3.62 -2.93 22.58
N GLU A 148 2.94 -2.63 23.69
CA GLU A 148 1.63 -3.17 24.05
C GLU A 148 0.46 -2.27 23.60
N GLU A 149 0.75 -1.10 22.98
CA GLU A 149 -0.27 -0.20 22.44
C GLU A 149 -1.03 -0.87 21.30
N GLU A 150 -2.35 -0.93 21.37
CA GLU A 150 -3.18 -1.44 20.29
C GLU A 150 -3.51 -0.34 19.28
N LEU A 151 -3.31 -0.64 18.00
CA LEU A 151 -3.42 0.31 16.90
C LEU A 151 -4.35 -0.24 15.82
N GLU A 152 -5.42 0.49 15.51
CA GLU A 152 -6.24 0.22 14.33
C GLU A 152 -5.55 0.81 13.09
N VAL A 153 -5.34 -0.03 12.06
CA VAL A 153 -4.49 0.34 10.92
C VAL A 153 -5.32 0.69 9.70
N SER A 154 -4.89 1.71 8.97
CA SER A 154 -5.50 2.14 7.72
C SER A 154 -4.45 2.59 6.70
N PHE A 155 -4.79 2.50 5.42
CA PHE A 155 -4.08 3.24 4.39
C PHE A 155 -4.55 4.70 4.42
N ALA A 156 -3.68 5.68 4.20
CA ALA A 156 -4.07 7.09 4.21
C ALA A 156 -3.59 7.82 2.95
N ARG A 157 -4.47 8.58 2.33
CA ARG A 157 -4.17 9.44 1.16
C ARG A 157 -4.14 10.90 1.55
N LYS A 158 -3.05 11.58 1.20
CA LYS A 158 -2.94 13.01 1.38
C LYS A 158 -3.91 13.74 0.43
N GLN A 159 -4.64 14.71 0.95
CA GLN A 159 -5.65 15.48 0.21
C GLN A 159 -5.15 16.87 -0.22
N ALA A 160 -3.84 17.07 -0.35
CA ALA A 160 -3.30 18.37 -0.73
C ALA A 160 -3.95 18.91 -2.01
N PHE A 161 -4.44 20.16 -1.96
CA PHE A 161 -5.16 20.83 -3.04
C PHE A 161 -6.50 20.19 -3.49
N SER A 162 -7.09 19.25 -2.74
CA SER A 162 -8.38 18.64 -3.08
C SER A 162 -9.48 19.67 -3.31
N ASP A 163 -9.46 20.75 -2.53
CA ASP A 163 -10.44 21.84 -2.61
C ASP A 163 -10.36 22.60 -3.94
N LEU A 164 -9.18 22.65 -4.55
CA LEU A 164 -8.94 23.32 -5.83
C LEU A 164 -9.26 22.43 -7.03
N THR A 165 -9.26 21.11 -6.86
CA THR A 165 -9.33 20.11 -7.94
C THR A 165 -10.62 19.29 -7.94
N LYS A 166 -11.68 19.79 -7.30
CA LYS A 166 -12.98 19.08 -7.18
C LYS A 166 -12.84 17.74 -6.46
N GLN A 167 -12.23 17.76 -5.27
CA GLN A 167 -12.12 16.64 -4.33
C GLN A 167 -11.17 15.50 -4.74
N LYS A 168 -10.24 15.74 -5.68
CA LYS A 168 -9.18 14.76 -6.00
C LYS A 168 -7.81 15.40 -5.92
N SER A 169 -7.01 15.04 -4.92
CA SER A 169 -5.65 15.56 -4.84
C SER A 169 -4.86 15.24 -6.12
N PRO A 170 -4.23 16.25 -6.77
CA PRO A 170 -3.29 16.01 -7.86
C PRO A 170 -1.95 15.47 -7.33
N PHE A 171 -1.77 15.44 -6.01
CA PHE A 171 -0.56 15.01 -5.33
C PHE A 171 -0.73 13.57 -4.84
N TYR A 172 -0.02 12.64 -5.48
CA TYR A 172 -0.05 11.24 -5.10
C TYR A 172 0.94 10.97 -3.97
N HIS A 173 0.49 11.21 -2.74
CA HIS A 173 1.21 10.89 -1.51
C HIS A 173 0.32 10.09 -0.58
N SER A 174 0.91 9.07 0.04
CA SER A 174 0.22 8.18 0.96
C SER A 174 1.12 7.84 2.14
N SER A 175 0.45 7.41 3.20
CA SER A 175 1.03 7.10 4.50
C SER A 175 0.24 5.94 5.11
N LEU A 176 0.81 5.27 6.10
CA LEU A 176 0.06 4.39 6.99
C LEU A 176 -0.53 5.25 8.12
N ALA A 177 -1.80 5.06 8.43
CA ALA A 177 -2.45 5.71 9.56
C ALA A 177 -2.77 4.66 10.63
N PHE A 178 -2.39 4.99 11.86
CA PHE A 178 -2.61 4.16 13.04
C PHE A 178 -3.47 4.97 14.01
N ARG A 179 -4.66 4.48 14.34
CA ARG A 179 -5.48 5.06 15.40
C ARG A 179 -5.17 4.35 16.70
N VAL A 180 -4.79 5.11 17.72
CA VAL A 180 -4.58 4.58 19.07
C VAL A 180 -5.93 4.16 19.66
N ILE A 181 -6.01 2.92 20.14
CA ILE A 181 -7.22 2.37 20.76
C ILE A 181 -7.20 2.71 22.26
N SER A 182 -8.35 3.16 22.80
CA SER A 182 -8.55 3.39 24.23
C SER A 182 -9.82 2.71 24.73
N GLU A 183 -9.98 2.62 26.06
CA GLU A 183 -11.21 2.11 26.66
C GLU A 183 -12.44 2.93 26.27
N GLU A 184 -12.30 4.26 26.14
CA GLU A 184 -13.42 5.12 25.71
C GLU A 184 -13.75 4.98 24.23
N ARG A 185 -12.78 4.57 23.40
CA ARG A 185 -12.91 4.47 21.94
C ARG A 185 -12.30 3.16 21.42
N PRO A 186 -12.99 2.02 21.64
CA PRO A 186 -12.48 0.72 21.23
C PRO A 186 -12.32 0.60 19.70
N ALA A 187 -11.59 -0.42 19.27
CA ALA A 187 -11.53 -0.81 17.86
C ALA A 187 -12.93 -1.19 17.33
N ASN A 188 -13.19 -0.93 16.05
CA ASN A 188 -14.28 -1.64 15.40
C ASN A 188 -13.89 -3.14 15.34
N PRO A 189 -14.80 -4.07 15.73
CA PRO A 189 -14.48 -5.49 15.81
C PRO A 189 -14.01 -6.11 14.48
N ASP A 190 -14.44 -5.54 13.35
CA ASP A 190 -14.08 -5.97 12.00
C ASP A 190 -12.85 -5.24 11.44
N SER A 191 -12.29 -4.29 12.18
CA SER A 191 -11.04 -3.62 11.81
C SER A 191 -9.81 -4.46 12.13
N VAL A 192 -8.78 -4.25 11.31
CA VAL A 192 -7.45 -4.81 11.53
C VAL A 192 -6.74 -4.02 12.62
N VAL A 193 -6.37 -4.74 13.69
CA VAL A 193 -5.63 -4.21 14.83
C VAL A 193 -4.26 -4.88 14.92
N ILE A 194 -3.24 -4.07 15.21
CA ILE A 194 -1.89 -4.53 15.50
C ILE A 194 -1.37 -3.96 16.81
N THR A 195 -0.43 -4.66 17.42
CA THR A 195 0.31 -4.14 18.57
C THR A 195 1.35 -3.12 18.11
N GLY A 196 1.79 -2.25 19.01
CA GLY A 196 2.83 -1.27 18.71
C GLY A 196 4.18 -1.93 18.43
N LYS A 197 4.44 -3.12 18.98
CA LYS A 197 5.58 -3.96 18.61
C LYS A 197 5.54 -4.36 17.13
N GLU A 198 4.38 -4.81 16.66
CA GLU A 198 4.15 -5.17 15.26
C GLU A 198 4.23 -3.95 14.35
N ALA A 199 3.70 -2.80 14.79
CA ALA A 199 3.82 -1.54 14.06
C ALA A 199 5.29 -1.15 13.90
N LYS A 200 6.10 -1.18 14.96
CA LYS A 200 7.53 -0.88 14.89
C LYS A 200 8.27 -1.82 13.94
N ALA A 201 8.00 -3.13 14.03
CA ALA A 201 8.58 -4.12 13.13
C ALA A 201 8.21 -3.86 11.66
N LEU A 202 6.96 -3.47 11.40
CA LEU A 202 6.49 -3.10 10.06
C LEU A 202 7.22 -1.84 9.55
N LEU A 203 7.33 -0.80 10.37
CA LEU A 203 7.98 0.46 9.99
C LEU A 203 9.48 0.28 9.74
N ASP A 204 10.17 -0.53 10.55
CA ASP A 204 11.59 -0.85 10.38
C ASP A 204 11.86 -1.66 9.10
N ASP A 205 10.98 -2.61 8.77
CA ASP A 205 11.07 -3.40 7.52
C ASP A 205 10.89 -2.51 6.28
N ILE A 206 9.92 -1.57 6.31
CA ILE A 206 9.75 -0.59 5.23
C ILE A 206 10.98 0.32 5.11
N ASN A 207 11.56 0.76 6.23
CA ASN A 207 12.76 1.61 6.21
C ASN A 207 13.93 0.90 5.54
N SER A 208 14.27 -0.29 6.03
CA SER A 208 15.41 -1.08 5.56
C SER A 208 15.25 -1.57 4.12
N THR A 209 14.01 -1.81 3.67
CA THR A 209 13.74 -2.34 2.33
C THR A 209 13.47 -1.27 1.27
N ILE A 210 12.77 -0.19 1.63
CA ILE A 210 12.32 0.85 0.69
C ILE A 210 13.04 2.17 0.91
N CYS A 211 13.05 2.72 2.12
CA CYS A 211 13.47 4.10 2.35
C CYS A 211 15.00 4.27 2.31
N GLU A 212 15.74 3.35 2.92
CA GLU A 212 17.20 3.39 3.02
C GLU A 212 17.91 3.05 1.71
N PRO A 213 17.52 2.01 0.94
CA PRO A 213 18.28 1.63 -0.25
C PRO A 213 17.83 2.32 -1.54
N GLN A 214 16.69 3.04 -1.55
CA GLN A 214 16.11 3.58 -2.79
C GLN A 214 15.91 5.09 -2.71
N HIS A 215 16.24 5.83 -3.78
CA HIS A 215 15.96 7.26 -3.84
C HIS A 215 14.45 7.54 -3.93
N CYS A 216 13.98 8.53 -3.17
CA CYS A 216 12.61 9.01 -3.31
C CYS A 216 12.50 9.90 -4.55
N THR A 217 11.85 9.43 -5.61
CA THR A 217 11.69 10.19 -6.86
C THR A 217 10.29 9.97 -7.46
N LEU A 218 9.85 10.88 -8.33
CA LEU A 218 8.56 10.75 -9.01
C LEU A 218 8.47 9.51 -9.93
N TYR A 219 9.61 8.97 -10.35
CA TYR A 219 9.68 7.94 -11.40
C TYR A 219 10.08 6.56 -10.89
N GLY A 220 10.73 6.45 -9.72
CA GLY A 220 11.09 5.19 -9.08
C GLY A 220 10.36 5.03 -7.75
N SER A 221 11.11 4.75 -6.69
CA SER A 221 10.54 4.61 -5.35
C SER A 221 9.95 5.93 -4.83
N ASN A 222 8.70 5.95 -4.38
CA ASN A 222 8.05 7.14 -3.82
C ASN A 222 7.30 6.81 -2.52
N CYS A 223 6.52 7.75 -1.99
CA CYS A 223 5.74 7.57 -0.76
C CYS A 223 4.68 6.46 -0.92
N TYR A 224 4.07 6.34 -2.11
CA TYR A 224 3.17 5.24 -2.43
C TYR A 224 3.87 3.89 -2.42
N SER A 225 5.10 3.78 -2.96
CA SER A 225 5.86 2.53 -2.89
C SER A 225 6.06 2.05 -1.45
N ALA A 226 6.39 2.95 -0.54
CA ALA A 226 6.59 2.61 0.87
C ALA A 226 5.29 2.14 1.55
N THR A 227 4.19 2.86 1.33
CA THR A 227 2.89 2.53 1.95
C THR A 227 2.27 1.26 1.35
N ILE A 228 2.39 1.04 0.04
CA ILE A 228 1.93 -0.20 -0.60
C ILE A 228 2.75 -1.38 -0.12
N TYR A 229 4.08 -1.25 -0.06
CA TYR A 229 4.95 -2.28 0.52
C TYR A 229 4.52 -2.60 1.96
N GLY A 230 4.35 -1.57 2.79
CA GLY A 230 3.89 -1.73 4.17
C GLY A 230 2.53 -2.44 4.28
N THR A 231 1.61 -2.13 3.38
CA THR A 231 0.29 -2.79 3.34
C THR A 231 0.42 -4.27 2.97
N GLY A 232 1.30 -4.63 2.03
CA GLY A 232 1.63 -6.04 1.76
C GLY A 232 2.28 -6.72 2.97
N LYS A 233 3.25 -6.07 3.60
CA LYS A 233 3.92 -6.59 4.80
C LYS A 233 3.00 -6.76 5.99
N LEU A 234 1.93 -5.98 6.09
CA LEU A 234 0.88 -6.19 7.08
C LEU A 234 0.18 -7.54 6.88
N ILE A 235 -0.07 -7.98 5.63
CA ILE A 235 -0.59 -9.32 5.33
C ILE A 235 0.41 -10.39 5.79
N GLU A 236 1.70 -10.25 5.47
CA GLU A 236 2.73 -11.20 5.96
C GLU A 236 2.77 -11.26 7.49
N LEU A 237 2.59 -10.11 8.16
CA LEU A 237 2.65 -10.01 9.61
C LEU A 237 1.46 -10.74 10.24
N ILE A 238 0.23 -10.50 9.75
CA ILE A 238 -0.97 -11.20 10.20
C ILE A 238 -0.84 -12.71 9.92
N ASP A 239 -0.30 -13.08 8.75
CA ASP A 239 -0.05 -14.48 8.40
C ASP A 239 0.89 -15.17 9.42
N LYS A 240 1.97 -14.50 9.81
CA LYS A 240 2.94 -15.01 10.79
C LYS A 240 2.39 -15.17 12.20
N ARG A 241 1.38 -14.38 12.62
CA ARG A 241 0.71 -14.56 13.95
C ARG A 241 0.22 -15.98 14.14
N THR A 242 -0.19 -16.63 13.05
CA THR A 242 -0.76 -17.98 13.06
C THR A 242 0.27 -19.10 13.00
N GLY A 243 1.57 -18.78 12.93
CA GLY A 243 2.64 -19.77 13.08
C GLY A 243 2.69 -20.82 11.97
N LEU A 244 3.01 -20.42 10.73
CA LEU A 244 3.48 -21.37 9.70
C LEU A 244 4.93 -21.85 9.91
N LYS A 245 5.60 -21.40 10.99
CA LYS A 245 6.91 -21.91 11.39
C LYS A 245 6.97 -22.10 12.91
N LEU A 246 7.02 -23.36 13.35
CA LEU A 246 7.91 -23.87 14.40
C LEU A 246 7.91 -25.41 14.35
N GLU A 247 8.92 -25.97 15.01
CA GLU A 247 9.55 -27.29 14.88
C GLU A 247 8.63 -28.52 14.79
N GLU A 248 9.19 -29.62 14.25
CA GLU A 248 8.56 -30.81 13.65
C GLU A 248 7.49 -31.57 14.46
N ASP A 249 7.16 -31.20 15.71
CA ASP A 249 6.36 -32.06 16.61
C ASP A 249 5.21 -31.38 17.38
N GLN A 250 4.76 -30.16 17.03
CA GLN A 250 3.56 -29.56 17.65
C GLN A 250 2.41 -29.34 16.63
N GLU A 251 1.19 -29.75 17.01
CA GLU A 251 -0.01 -29.50 16.20
C GLU A 251 -0.18 -27.99 15.97
N LYS A 252 -0.21 -27.62 14.68
CA LYS A 252 -0.30 -26.24 14.20
C LYS A 252 -1.50 -25.52 14.82
N PRO A 253 -1.35 -24.29 15.33
CA PRO A 253 -2.49 -23.40 15.52
C PRO A 253 -3.18 -23.25 14.15
N LYS A 254 -4.45 -23.63 14.04
CA LYS A 254 -5.23 -23.35 12.82
C LYS A 254 -5.35 -21.84 12.68
N ALA A 255 -5.13 -21.33 11.47
CA ALA A 255 -5.43 -19.93 11.14
C ALA A 255 -6.85 -19.59 11.64
N THR A 256 -6.98 -18.48 12.38
CA THR A 256 -8.30 -18.11 12.90
C THR A 256 -9.15 -17.51 11.77
N ASP A 257 -10.47 -17.65 11.88
CA ASP A 257 -11.39 -16.97 10.95
C ASP A 257 -11.17 -15.45 10.96
N LYS A 258 -10.73 -14.88 12.09
CA LYS A 258 -10.38 -13.47 12.20
C LYS A 258 -9.16 -13.12 11.37
N ASP A 259 -8.08 -13.91 11.41
CA ASP A 259 -6.87 -13.60 10.64
C ASP A 259 -7.14 -13.65 9.13
N ASN A 260 -7.95 -14.60 8.66
CA ASN A 260 -8.34 -14.68 7.26
C ASN A 260 -9.17 -13.46 6.83
N LYS A 261 -10.11 -13.03 7.68
CA LYS A 261 -10.89 -11.81 7.47
C LYS A 261 -10.01 -10.56 7.47
N ASP A 262 -9.04 -10.47 8.38
CA ASP A 262 -8.13 -9.34 8.49
C ASP A 262 -7.21 -9.29 7.25
N ILE A 263 -6.64 -10.42 6.82
CA ILE A 263 -5.85 -10.53 5.58
C ILE A 263 -6.68 -10.11 4.36
N GLN A 264 -7.93 -10.58 4.26
CA GLN A 264 -8.80 -10.23 3.14
C GLN A 264 -9.14 -8.73 3.13
N ALA A 265 -9.39 -8.13 4.30
CA ALA A 265 -9.63 -6.70 4.42
C ALA A 265 -8.42 -5.87 3.95
N VAL A 266 -7.21 -6.27 4.33
CA VAL A 266 -5.98 -5.61 3.85
C VAL A 266 -5.80 -5.82 2.35
N ALA A 267 -6.02 -7.03 1.84
CA ALA A 267 -5.89 -7.36 0.41
C ALA A 267 -6.87 -6.58 -0.47
N ASN A 268 -8.12 -6.40 -0.02
CA ASN A 268 -9.13 -5.60 -0.70
C ASN A 268 -8.68 -4.13 -0.86
N VAL A 269 -8.20 -3.52 0.23
CA VAL A 269 -7.67 -2.15 0.17
C VAL A 269 -6.40 -2.09 -0.67
N LEU A 270 -5.49 -3.05 -0.52
CA LEU A 270 -4.25 -3.14 -1.28
C LEU A 270 -4.51 -3.18 -2.79
N ALA A 271 -5.45 -4.00 -3.26
CA ALA A 271 -5.85 -4.08 -4.66
C ALA A 271 -6.38 -2.74 -5.18
N LYS A 272 -7.20 -2.06 -4.40
CA LYS A 272 -7.75 -0.73 -4.72
C LYS A 272 -6.66 0.34 -4.81
N VAL A 273 -5.85 0.50 -3.76
CA VAL A 273 -4.85 1.58 -3.65
C VAL A 273 -3.63 1.35 -4.55
N SER A 274 -3.32 0.10 -4.92
CA SER A 274 -2.20 -0.22 -5.80
C SER A 274 -2.42 0.23 -7.25
N LEU A 275 -3.65 0.52 -7.66
CA LEU A 275 -3.97 1.06 -8.98
C LEU A 275 -4.06 2.59 -9.00
N ASP A 276 -3.98 3.25 -7.84
CA ASP A 276 -3.87 4.69 -7.77
C ASP A 276 -2.68 5.18 -8.61
N ASN A 277 -2.79 6.39 -9.18
CA ASN A 277 -1.75 6.97 -10.02
C ASN A 277 -1.28 6.03 -11.16
N LEU A 278 -2.20 5.28 -11.75
CA LEU A 278 -1.92 4.28 -12.81
C LEU A 278 -0.94 3.19 -12.35
N GLY A 279 -0.99 2.83 -11.08
CA GLY A 279 -0.14 1.81 -10.46
C GLY A 279 1.34 2.16 -10.40
N ARG A 280 1.70 3.43 -10.60
CA ARG A 280 3.09 3.87 -10.61
C ARG A 280 3.82 3.52 -9.32
N GLY A 281 3.18 3.61 -8.14
CA GLY A 281 3.81 3.22 -6.88
C GLY A 281 4.28 1.76 -6.79
N VAL A 282 3.75 0.89 -7.67
CA VAL A 282 4.09 -0.53 -7.79
C VAL A 282 4.98 -0.79 -9.00
N SER A 283 4.51 -0.41 -10.20
CA SER A 283 5.12 -0.84 -11.47
C SER A 283 6.53 -0.29 -11.67
N ASN A 284 6.87 0.82 -10.99
CA ASN A 284 8.17 1.43 -11.05
C ASN A 284 9.13 0.97 -9.95
N ASN A 285 8.67 0.11 -9.04
CA ASN A 285 9.45 -0.39 -7.92
C ASN A 285 9.48 -1.92 -7.96
N PRO A 286 10.58 -2.54 -8.39
CA PRO A 286 10.65 -3.99 -8.55
C PRO A 286 10.45 -4.73 -7.23
N VAL A 287 10.85 -4.14 -6.10
CA VAL A 287 10.67 -4.76 -4.77
C VAL A 287 9.19 -4.82 -4.40
N VAL A 288 8.45 -3.73 -4.61
CA VAL A 288 7.00 -3.68 -4.35
C VAL A 288 6.25 -4.59 -5.33
N SER A 289 6.66 -4.57 -6.59
CA SER A 289 6.07 -5.45 -7.61
C SER A 289 6.27 -6.93 -7.28
N ASP A 290 7.46 -7.35 -6.85
CA ASP A 290 7.73 -8.74 -6.46
C ASP A 290 6.93 -9.13 -5.22
N GLU A 291 6.91 -8.26 -4.20
CA GLU A 291 6.13 -8.45 -2.98
C GLU A 291 4.66 -8.77 -3.30
N LEU A 292 4.01 -7.94 -4.11
CA LEU A 292 2.60 -8.11 -4.48
C LEU A 292 2.34 -9.32 -5.38
N ASN A 293 3.14 -9.48 -6.44
CA ASN A 293 2.86 -10.49 -7.47
C ASN A 293 3.34 -11.89 -7.11
N SER A 294 4.23 -12.02 -6.12
CA SER A 294 4.80 -13.29 -5.67
C SER A 294 4.30 -13.64 -4.28
N LYS A 295 4.80 -12.96 -3.25
CA LYS A 295 4.59 -13.37 -1.85
C LYS A 295 3.15 -13.21 -1.39
N ILE A 296 2.56 -12.03 -1.58
CA ILE A 296 1.18 -11.78 -1.13
C ILE A 296 0.21 -12.69 -1.88
N LYS A 297 0.41 -12.85 -3.18
CA LYS A 297 -0.36 -13.79 -3.99
C LYS A 297 -0.26 -15.22 -3.45
N GLN A 298 0.95 -15.67 -3.10
CA GLN A 298 1.16 -16.99 -2.52
C GLN A 298 0.39 -17.16 -1.19
N ILE A 299 0.48 -16.20 -0.27
CA ILE A 299 -0.24 -16.24 1.01
C ILE A 299 -1.75 -16.35 0.80
N LEU A 300 -2.31 -15.55 -0.13
CA LEU A 300 -3.75 -15.58 -0.42
C LEU A 300 -4.19 -16.91 -1.03
N VAL A 301 -3.36 -17.53 -1.88
CA VAL A 301 -3.62 -18.87 -2.43
C VAL A 301 -3.56 -19.94 -1.34
N GLU A 302 -2.50 -19.95 -0.52
CA GLU A 302 -2.33 -20.93 0.56
C GLU A 302 -3.46 -20.88 1.60
N ARG A 303 -4.07 -19.69 1.78
CA ARG A 303 -5.22 -19.48 2.66
C ARG A 303 -6.58 -19.67 1.99
N GLY A 304 -6.64 -19.97 0.69
CA GLY A 304 -7.89 -20.11 -0.06
C GLY A 304 -8.69 -18.80 -0.19
N LEU A 305 -8.00 -17.66 -0.10
CA LEU A 305 -8.56 -16.31 -0.19
C LEU A 305 -8.49 -15.75 -1.63
N SER A 306 -7.75 -16.41 -2.52
CA SER A 306 -7.68 -16.03 -3.94
C SER A 306 -8.98 -16.32 -4.69
N ASN A 307 -9.49 -15.35 -5.45
CA ASN A 307 -10.70 -15.50 -6.28
C ASN A 307 -10.55 -16.54 -7.40
N ALA A 308 -9.33 -16.77 -7.89
CA ALA A 308 -9.08 -17.72 -8.96
C ALA A 308 -9.53 -19.14 -8.56
N GLU A 309 -9.30 -19.52 -7.30
CA GLU A 309 -9.72 -20.82 -6.77
C GLU A 309 -11.21 -20.87 -6.38
N ARG A 310 -11.80 -19.75 -5.93
CA ARG A 310 -13.25 -19.67 -5.63
C ARG A 310 -14.07 -19.98 -6.89
N LYS A 311 -13.70 -19.38 -8.03
CA LYS A 311 -14.37 -19.63 -9.32
C LYS A 311 -14.19 -21.06 -9.82
N GLU A 312 -13.02 -21.67 -9.66
CA GLU A 312 -12.80 -23.08 -10.05
C GLU A 312 -13.59 -24.05 -9.17
N LYS A 313 -13.68 -23.81 -7.85
CA LYS A 313 -14.48 -24.61 -6.92
C LYS A 313 -15.99 -24.50 -7.20
N GLU A 314 -16.49 -23.30 -7.49
CA GLU A 314 -17.90 -23.09 -7.87
C GLU A 314 -18.27 -23.77 -9.19
N ILE A 315 -17.37 -23.77 -10.18
CA ILE A 315 -17.59 -24.47 -11.45
C ILE A 315 -17.55 -25.99 -11.25
N SER A 316 -16.64 -26.49 -10.40
CA SER A 316 -16.53 -27.91 -10.05
C SER A 316 -17.77 -28.42 -9.30
N SER A 317 -18.31 -27.66 -8.33
CA SER A 317 -19.50 -28.06 -7.57
C SER A 317 -20.77 -28.10 -8.44
N PHE A 318 -20.89 -27.16 -9.38
CA PHE A 318 -21.98 -27.14 -10.36
C PHE A 318 -21.96 -28.32 -11.35
N GLN A 319 -20.79 -28.92 -11.58
CA GLN A 319 -20.67 -30.11 -12.43
C GLN A 319 -20.95 -31.41 -11.68
N SER A 320 -20.74 -31.47 -10.36
CA SER A 320 -21.08 -32.64 -9.53
C SER A 320 -22.55 -32.73 -9.13
N GLU A 321 -23.33 -31.64 -9.28
CA GLU A 321 -24.75 -31.58 -8.92
C GLU A 321 -25.71 -31.76 -10.11
N LYS A 322 -25.21 -32.07 -11.31
CA LYS A 322 -26.06 -32.49 -12.43
C LYS A 322 -26.33 -34.00 -12.35
N PRO A 323 -27.60 -34.43 -12.19
CA PRO A 323 -27.98 -35.84 -12.10
C PRO A 323 -27.74 -36.62 -13.41
#